data_AF-A0A8E2FDW1-F1
#
_entry.id   AF-A0A8E2FDW1-F1
#
_cell.length_a   1.000
_cell.length_b   1.000
_cell.length_c   1.000
_cell.angle_alpha   90.00
_cell.angle_beta   90.00
_cell.angle_gamma   90.00
#
_symmetry.space_group_name_H-M   'P 1'
#
loop_
_entity.id
_entity.type
_entity.pdbx_description
1 polymer ?
#
loop_
_entity_poly.entity_id
_entity_poly.type
_entity_poly.pdbx_seq_one_letter_code
_entity_poly.pdbx_strand_id
1 'polypeptide(L)'
;MVYGLWGQDVRFQGSVFKNHYELATVIIYCIFFAAIIWAWSQVKKPSLRPGESDIVAKSKGPFNRLRVGVQLLMIWYAFTILNIFLIETRAKVKYGYLLINVWITALKLFADIFLLVVAHRVCTCMMSRYRGKLAAYWLLTGDFLAIVLAATALYYIGSTAATEILFLNEADSSLIQDMHGRELKLQAAFYFVQASLSIFVLVGVILHIMRCAEVFGHPLSSTRHAFKAIVFIFIRNLSELIVNLQYGLFSQNAKSYAVNLRYGLFNHNAKSYVPVAQGIVYGLCSYLFLHYITKAGRPVTLTDLAYEILAEGRHIARSEIVKQIEDDIADGRRPLPMQEVLEEMLVEPYKTLPADREDRMRFWPDDDIRKVVQEHRKFLEGLLEKHGGRGRGN
;
A
#
# COMPACT_ATOMS: atom_id res chain seq x y z
N MET A 1 17.77 -30.34 25.88
CA MET A 1 16.51 -29.59 25.70
C MET A 1 15.81 -29.88 24.36
N VAL A 2 16.48 -29.75 23.19
CA VAL A 2 15.84 -29.96 21.87
C VAL A 2 15.21 -31.35 21.66
N TYR A 3 15.81 -32.41 22.23
CA TYR A 3 15.25 -33.78 22.16
C TYR A 3 13.94 -33.97 22.93
N GLY A 4 13.66 -33.15 23.96
CA GLY A 4 12.41 -33.23 24.73
C GLY A 4 11.21 -32.64 23.98
N LEU A 5 11.42 -31.53 23.26
CA LEU A 5 10.38 -30.81 22.51
C LEU A 5 9.72 -31.67 21.42
N TRP A 6 10.46 -32.58 20.79
CA TRP A 6 9.94 -33.43 19.72
C TRP A 6 9.65 -34.87 20.15
N GLY A 7 10.03 -35.23 21.38
CA GLY A 7 9.79 -36.55 21.97
C GLY A 7 8.42 -36.69 22.62
N GLN A 8 7.90 -35.62 23.23
CA GLN A 8 6.62 -35.64 23.95
C GLN A 8 5.46 -35.18 23.07
N ASP A 9 4.35 -35.90 23.16
CA ASP A 9 3.10 -35.51 22.52
C ASP A 9 2.20 -34.75 23.52
N VAL A 10 1.53 -33.72 23.04
CA VAL A 10 0.50 -32.99 23.78
C VAL A 10 -0.77 -32.93 22.94
N ARG A 11 -1.92 -33.00 23.61
CA ARG A 11 -3.23 -32.88 22.99
C ARG A 11 -3.76 -31.47 23.19
N PHE A 12 -4.20 -30.83 22.12
CA PHE A 12 -4.82 -29.51 22.23
C PHE A 12 -6.13 -29.53 23.03
N GLN A 13 -6.37 -28.45 23.76
CA GLN A 13 -7.65 -28.19 24.42
C GLN A 13 -8.54 -27.39 23.46
N GLY A 14 -9.26 -28.09 22.58
CA GLY A 14 -10.22 -27.51 21.65
C GLY A 14 -11.68 -27.73 22.06
N SER A 15 -12.62 -27.04 21.41
CA SER A 15 -14.05 -27.19 21.69
C SER A 15 -14.74 -28.25 20.81
N VAL A 16 -14.04 -28.82 19.82
CA VAL A 16 -14.63 -29.66 18.76
C VAL A 16 -15.70 -28.87 17.99
N PHE A 17 -15.41 -27.60 17.70
CA PHE A 17 -16.33 -26.67 17.02
C PHE A 17 -17.71 -26.57 17.68
N LYS A 18 -17.81 -26.80 18.99
CA LYS A 18 -19.06 -26.59 19.73
C LYS A 18 -19.44 -25.11 19.78
N ASN A 19 -18.46 -24.23 19.67
CA ASN A 19 -18.68 -22.80 19.58
C ASN A 19 -18.70 -22.36 18.11
N HIS A 20 -19.76 -21.61 17.75
CA HIS A 20 -20.04 -21.25 16.36
C HIS A 20 -19.05 -20.21 15.80
N TYR A 21 -18.34 -19.47 16.66
CA TYR A 21 -17.46 -18.38 16.25
C TYR A 21 -16.13 -18.86 15.67
N GLU A 22 -15.59 -20.00 16.14
CA GLU A 22 -14.36 -20.61 15.63
C GLU A 22 -14.59 -21.17 14.24
N LEU A 23 -15.72 -21.87 14.05
CA LEU A 23 -16.16 -22.32 12.73
C LEU A 23 -16.38 -21.13 11.78
N ALA A 24 -17.06 -20.08 12.24
CA ALA A 24 -17.24 -18.86 11.46
C ALA A 24 -15.89 -18.22 11.06
N THR A 25 -14.93 -18.16 11.98
CA THR A 25 -13.59 -17.62 11.73
C THR A 25 -12.87 -18.43 10.64
N VAL A 26 -12.94 -19.77 10.71
CA VAL A 26 -12.37 -20.64 9.67
C VAL A 26 -13.02 -20.38 8.31
N ILE A 27 -14.36 -20.33 8.25
CA ILE A 27 -15.09 -20.07 7.00
C ILE A 27 -14.67 -18.73 6.41
N ILE A 28 -14.61 -17.68 7.23
CA ILE A 28 -14.20 -16.34 6.82
C ILE A 28 -12.76 -16.35 6.28
N TYR A 29 -11.85 -17.04 6.96
CA TYR A 29 -10.47 -17.15 6.50
C TYR A 29 -10.34 -17.92 5.19
N CYS A 30 -11.12 -18.99 4.99
CA CYS A 30 -11.20 -19.70 3.71
C CYS A 30 -11.71 -18.80 2.58
N ILE A 31 -12.77 -18.01 2.82
CA ILE A 31 -13.32 -17.06 1.85
C ILE A 31 -12.25 -16.05 1.44
N PHE A 32 -11.56 -15.44 2.40
CA PHE A 32 -10.54 -14.44 2.07
C PHE A 32 -9.26 -15.03 1.48
N PHE A 33 -8.89 -16.25 1.87
CA PHE A 33 -7.82 -16.98 1.21
C PHE A 33 -8.12 -17.18 -0.28
N ALA A 34 -9.32 -17.66 -0.61
CA ALA A 34 -9.76 -17.81 -2.00
C ALA A 34 -9.85 -16.46 -2.73
N ALA A 35 -10.36 -15.41 -2.07
CA ALA A 35 -10.46 -14.08 -2.65
C ALA A 35 -9.08 -13.46 -2.95
N ILE A 36 -8.09 -13.68 -2.08
CA ILE A 36 -6.70 -13.23 -2.28
C ILE A 36 -6.05 -14.02 -3.42
N ILE A 37 -6.26 -15.34 -3.51
CA ILE A 37 -5.79 -16.14 -4.66
C ILE A 37 -6.39 -15.62 -5.96
N TRP A 38 -7.69 -15.33 -5.97
CA TRP A 38 -8.35 -14.77 -7.14
C TRP A 38 -7.79 -13.38 -7.49
N ALA A 39 -7.65 -12.48 -6.52
CA ALA A 39 -7.05 -11.17 -6.74
C ALA A 39 -5.60 -11.28 -7.26
N TRP A 40 -4.85 -12.26 -6.73
CA TRP A 40 -3.49 -12.59 -7.15
C TRP A 40 -3.43 -13.11 -8.59
N SER A 41 -4.37 -13.96 -9.02
CA SER A 41 -4.43 -14.43 -10.41
C SER A 41 -4.78 -13.33 -11.41
N GLN A 42 -5.41 -12.24 -10.95
CA GLN A 42 -5.67 -11.05 -11.78
C GLN A 42 -4.44 -10.15 -11.96
N VAL A 43 -3.35 -10.40 -11.23
CA VAL A 43 -2.05 -9.76 -11.46
C VAL A 43 -1.47 -10.32 -12.77
N LYS A 44 -1.97 -9.83 -13.91
CA LYS A 44 -1.33 -10.12 -15.20
C LYS A 44 0.11 -9.61 -15.11
N LYS A 45 1.09 -10.44 -15.50
CA LYS A 45 2.44 -9.94 -15.78
C LYS A 45 2.27 -8.75 -16.71
N PRO A 46 2.86 -7.57 -16.44
CA PRO A 46 2.82 -6.48 -17.39
C PRO A 46 3.37 -7.02 -18.71
N SER A 47 2.49 -7.20 -19.69
CA SER A 47 2.88 -7.65 -21.02
C SER A 47 3.55 -6.46 -21.65
N LEU A 48 4.88 -6.44 -21.56
CA LEU A 48 5.73 -5.44 -22.21
C LEU A 48 5.32 -5.37 -23.68
N ARG A 49 4.57 -4.33 -24.03
CA ARG A 49 4.56 -3.90 -25.42
C ARG A 49 5.94 -3.26 -25.68
N PRO A 50 6.62 -3.59 -26.79
CA PRO A 50 7.89 -2.95 -27.13
C PRO A 50 7.63 -1.45 -27.27
N GLY A 51 8.24 -0.62 -26.40
CA GLY A 51 8.03 0.84 -26.36
C GLY A 51 7.48 1.39 -25.03
N GLU A 52 7.14 0.55 -24.05
CA GLU A 52 6.77 1.03 -22.71
C GLU A 52 7.99 1.66 -22.01
N SER A 53 7.90 2.97 -21.78
CA SER A 53 8.94 3.83 -21.19
C SER A 53 9.53 3.29 -19.88
N ASP A 54 10.74 3.76 -19.55
CA ASP A 54 11.48 3.51 -18.30
C ASP A 54 10.64 3.61 -17.00
N ILE A 55 9.48 4.24 -17.06
CA ILE A 55 8.49 4.37 -16.00
C ILE A 55 7.88 3.00 -15.63
N VAL A 56 7.60 2.14 -16.62
CA VAL A 56 7.12 0.75 -16.39
C VAL A 56 8.26 -0.16 -15.95
N ALA A 57 9.49 0.11 -16.37
CA ALA A 57 10.68 -0.60 -15.88
C ALA A 57 10.98 -0.27 -14.42
N LYS A 58 10.90 1.01 -14.02
CA LYS A 58 11.04 1.48 -12.62
C LYS A 58 9.90 1.01 -11.71
N SER A 59 8.72 0.68 -12.26
CA SER A 59 7.58 0.15 -11.49
C SER A 59 7.68 -1.36 -11.20
N LYS A 60 8.58 -2.12 -11.85
CA LYS A 60 8.75 -3.58 -11.62
C LYS A 60 9.19 -3.94 -10.19
N GLY A 61 10.03 -3.09 -9.57
CA GLY A 61 10.54 -3.31 -8.21
C GLY A 61 9.43 -3.44 -7.15
N PRO A 62 8.50 -2.46 -7.06
CA PRO A 62 7.33 -2.52 -6.19
C PRO A 62 6.44 -3.77 -6.39
N PHE A 63 6.21 -4.21 -7.63
CA PHE A 63 5.36 -5.38 -7.90
C PHE A 63 6.00 -6.72 -7.47
N ASN A 64 7.32 -6.85 -7.52
CA ASN A 64 8.00 -8.02 -6.97
C ASN A 64 7.87 -8.07 -5.43
N ARG A 65 7.94 -6.93 -4.74
CA ARG A 65 7.70 -6.87 -3.30
C ARG A 65 6.24 -7.17 -2.94
N LEU A 66 5.30 -6.72 -3.79
CA LEU A 66 3.87 -7.06 -3.65
C LEU A 66 3.65 -8.56 -3.72
N ARG A 67 4.32 -9.25 -4.66
CA ARG A 67 4.27 -10.71 -4.79
C ARG A 67 4.68 -11.43 -3.50
N VAL A 68 5.81 -11.02 -2.92
CA VAL A 68 6.30 -11.59 -1.66
C VAL A 68 5.30 -11.35 -0.54
N GLY A 69 4.78 -10.13 -0.39
CA GLY A 69 3.77 -9.80 0.61
C GLY A 69 2.49 -10.63 0.48
N VAL A 70 1.99 -10.81 -0.76
CA VAL A 70 0.80 -11.65 -1.03
C VAL A 70 1.07 -13.13 -0.76
N GLN A 71 2.25 -13.64 -1.12
CA GLN A 71 2.63 -15.02 -0.81
C GLN A 71 2.70 -15.27 0.69
N LEU A 72 3.34 -14.37 1.45
CA LEU A 72 3.38 -14.45 2.91
C LEU A 72 1.98 -14.38 3.52
N LEU A 73 1.11 -13.52 2.99
CA LEU A 73 -0.29 -13.41 3.43
C LEU A 73 -1.07 -14.72 3.17
N MET A 74 -0.92 -15.32 2.00
CA MET A 74 -1.56 -16.61 1.67
C MET A 74 -1.04 -17.74 2.57
N ILE A 75 0.27 -17.80 2.78
CA ILE A 75 0.90 -18.79 3.68
C ILE A 75 0.39 -18.59 5.11
N TRP A 76 0.29 -17.33 5.57
CA TRP A 76 -0.29 -17.00 6.87
C TRP A 76 -1.74 -17.50 7.01
N TYR A 77 -2.61 -17.22 6.03
CA TYR A 77 -3.98 -17.73 6.05
C TYR A 77 -4.03 -19.27 6.12
N ALA A 78 -3.22 -19.94 5.29
CA ALA A 78 -3.17 -21.40 5.25
C ALA A 78 -2.75 -21.99 6.61
N PHE A 79 -1.64 -21.50 7.20
CA PHE A 79 -1.20 -21.97 8.51
C PHE A 79 -2.18 -21.62 9.63
N THR A 80 -2.82 -20.46 9.57
CA THR A 80 -3.80 -20.06 10.59
C THR A 80 -5.03 -20.95 10.54
N ILE A 81 -5.55 -21.26 9.35
CA ILE A 81 -6.67 -22.19 9.16
C ILE A 81 -6.30 -23.58 9.70
N LEU A 82 -5.13 -24.11 9.30
CA LEU A 82 -4.64 -25.41 9.77
C LEU A 82 -4.48 -25.44 11.29
N ASN A 83 -3.94 -24.37 11.88
CA ASN A 83 -3.74 -24.28 13.31
C ASN A 83 -5.08 -24.27 14.07
N ILE A 84 -6.07 -23.51 13.59
CA ILE A 84 -7.42 -23.53 14.18
C ILE A 84 -8.03 -24.93 14.10
N PHE A 85 -7.91 -25.62 12.96
CA PHE A 85 -8.38 -27.00 12.84
C PHE A 85 -7.69 -27.95 13.81
N LEU A 86 -6.36 -27.88 13.95
CA LEU A 86 -5.61 -28.73 14.87
C LEU A 86 -6.00 -28.50 16.33
N ILE A 87 -6.20 -27.24 16.71
CA ILE A 87 -6.66 -26.86 18.04
C ILE A 87 -8.08 -27.40 18.27
N GLU A 88 -9.03 -27.07 17.40
CA GLU A 88 -10.44 -27.43 17.57
C GLU A 88 -10.69 -28.94 17.53
N THR A 89 -9.98 -29.67 16.68
CA THR A 89 -10.09 -31.14 16.59
C THR A 89 -9.40 -31.89 17.74
N ARG A 90 -8.76 -31.16 18.68
CA ARG A 90 -7.97 -31.76 19.77
C ARG A 90 -6.91 -32.71 19.24
N ALA A 91 -6.26 -32.31 18.15
CA ALA A 91 -5.22 -33.12 17.54
C ALA A 91 -4.09 -33.37 18.55
N LYS A 92 -3.50 -34.56 18.47
CA LYS A 92 -2.31 -34.92 19.24
C LYS A 92 -1.09 -34.49 18.42
N VAL A 93 -0.32 -33.54 18.93
CA VAL A 93 0.84 -32.93 18.24
C VAL A 93 2.10 -33.04 19.09
N LYS A 94 3.26 -32.87 18.46
CA LYS A 94 4.53 -32.76 19.19
C LYS A 94 4.58 -31.48 20.02
N TYR A 95 5.17 -31.54 21.21
CA TYR A 95 5.25 -30.39 22.12
C TYR A 95 5.87 -29.14 21.47
N GLY A 96 6.91 -29.33 20.65
CA GLY A 96 7.56 -28.27 19.87
C GLY A 96 6.65 -27.57 18.85
N TYR A 97 5.52 -28.17 18.47
CA TYR A 97 4.52 -27.54 17.60
C TYR A 97 3.92 -26.28 18.26
N LEU A 98 3.96 -26.13 19.58
CA LEU A 98 3.50 -24.91 20.27
C LEU A 98 4.26 -23.64 19.80
N LEU A 99 5.50 -23.79 19.33
CA LEU A 99 6.26 -22.69 18.74
C LEU A 99 5.75 -22.23 17.36
N ILE A 100 4.81 -22.96 16.74
CA ILE A 100 4.26 -22.60 15.42
C ILE A 100 3.61 -21.21 15.44
N ASN A 101 3.05 -20.80 16.58
CA ASN A 101 2.41 -19.50 16.75
C ASN A 101 3.39 -18.34 16.53
N VAL A 102 4.68 -18.53 16.87
CA VAL A 102 5.74 -17.54 16.59
C VAL A 102 5.90 -17.36 15.08
N TRP A 103 5.94 -18.46 14.32
CA TRP A 103 6.11 -18.44 12.87
C TRP A 103 4.87 -17.89 12.16
N ILE A 104 3.67 -18.27 12.59
CA ILE A 104 2.40 -17.71 12.08
C ILE A 104 2.38 -16.19 12.32
N THR A 105 2.76 -15.75 13.51
CA THR A 105 2.85 -14.31 13.83
C THR A 105 3.86 -13.60 12.95
N ALA A 106 5.06 -14.16 12.79
CA ALA A 106 6.09 -13.60 11.92
C ALA A 106 5.61 -13.46 10.46
N LEU A 107 4.94 -14.49 9.91
CA LEU A 107 4.37 -14.45 8.56
C LEU A 107 3.37 -13.30 8.39
N LYS A 108 2.46 -13.10 9.36
CA LYS A 108 1.50 -11.97 9.35
C LYS A 108 2.23 -10.64 9.33
N LEU A 109 3.17 -10.44 10.25
CA LEU A 109 3.90 -9.17 10.40
C LEU A 109 4.71 -8.84 9.16
N PHE A 110 5.42 -9.82 8.59
CA PHE A 110 6.15 -9.61 7.34
C PHE A 110 5.20 -9.28 6.19
N ALA A 111 4.09 -10.01 6.03
CA ALA A 111 3.09 -9.70 5.01
C ALA A 111 2.59 -8.25 5.15
N ASP A 112 2.27 -7.81 6.36
CA ASP A 112 1.81 -6.45 6.63
C ASP A 112 2.86 -5.38 6.31
N ILE A 113 4.13 -5.62 6.67
CA ILE A 113 5.25 -4.73 6.32
C ILE A 113 5.39 -4.64 4.80
N PHE A 114 5.43 -5.78 4.08
CA PHE A 114 5.62 -5.79 2.64
C PHE A 114 4.49 -5.07 1.91
N LEU A 115 3.22 -5.32 2.27
CA LEU A 115 2.07 -4.67 1.65
C LEU A 115 2.10 -3.15 1.87
N LEU A 116 2.48 -2.70 3.06
CA LEU A 116 2.54 -1.28 3.39
C LEU A 116 3.74 -0.57 2.76
N VAL A 117 4.90 -1.21 2.70
CA VAL A 117 6.08 -0.72 1.95
C VAL A 117 5.76 -0.58 0.47
N VAL A 118 5.03 -1.52 -0.12
CA VAL A 118 4.58 -1.41 -1.51
C VAL A 118 3.65 -0.21 -1.69
N ALA A 119 2.66 -0.04 -0.81
CA ALA A 119 1.77 1.11 -0.87
C ALA A 119 2.54 2.45 -0.77
N HIS A 120 3.54 2.52 0.12
CA HIS A 120 4.43 3.68 0.23
C HIS A 120 5.25 3.92 -1.03
N ARG A 121 5.84 2.87 -1.64
CA ARG A 121 6.62 3.01 -2.87
C ARG A 121 5.76 3.43 -4.04
N VAL A 122 4.55 2.88 -4.18
CA VAL A 122 3.59 3.30 -5.22
C VAL A 122 3.25 4.79 -5.06
N CYS A 123 2.91 5.23 -3.84
CA CYS A 123 2.66 6.64 -3.55
C CYS A 123 3.87 7.53 -3.89
N THR A 124 5.07 7.10 -3.52
CA THR A 124 6.30 7.87 -3.78
C THR A 124 6.59 7.98 -5.27
N CYS A 125 6.43 6.89 -6.04
CA CYS A 125 6.57 6.92 -7.50
C CYS A 125 5.55 7.86 -8.16
N MET A 126 4.32 7.91 -7.65
CA MET A 126 3.31 8.87 -8.11
C MET A 126 3.73 10.31 -7.80
N MET A 127 4.27 10.57 -6.60
CA MET A 127 4.73 11.90 -6.20
C MET A 127 6.00 12.36 -6.93
N SER A 128 6.95 11.47 -7.20
CA SER A 128 8.22 11.81 -7.87
C SER A 128 8.01 12.39 -9.26
N ARG A 129 6.87 12.09 -9.89
CA ARG A 129 6.51 12.60 -11.21
C ARG A 129 6.30 14.13 -11.24
N TYR A 130 5.87 14.74 -10.14
CA TYR A 130 5.51 16.16 -10.11
C TYR A 130 6.18 16.97 -8.99
N ARG A 131 6.81 16.31 -8.01
CA ARG A 131 7.38 16.98 -6.84
C ARG A 131 8.74 16.40 -6.45
N GLY A 132 9.74 16.47 -7.34
CA GLY A 132 11.06 15.84 -7.18
C GLY A 132 11.69 15.95 -5.78
N LYS A 133 11.88 17.17 -5.26
CA LYS A 133 12.46 17.37 -3.90
C LYS A 133 11.56 16.85 -2.77
N LEU A 134 10.25 17.12 -2.83
CA LEU A 134 9.30 16.64 -1.84
C LEU A 134 9.24 15.10 -1.81
N ALA A 135 9.29 14.46 -2.98
CA ALA A 135 9.27 13.01 -3.11
C ALA A 135 10.51 12.36 -2.49
N ALA A 136 11.67 13.02 -2.53
CA ALA A 136 12.88 12.53 -1.86
C ALA A 136 12.73 12.55 -0.32
N TYR A 137 12.24 13.66 0.25
CA TYR A 137 11.92 13.70 1.68
C TYR A 137 10.83 12.70 2.05
N TRP A 138 9.82 12.54 1.18
CA TRP A 138 8.74 11.58 1.37
C TRP A 138 9.25 10.15 1.45
N LEU A 139 10.15 9.80 0.52
CA LEU A 139 10.79 8.51 0.47
C LEU A 139 11.63 8.24 1.72
N LEU A 140 12.44 9.23 2.13
CA LEU A 140 13.29 9.11 3.32
C LEU A 140 12.46 8.86 4.58
N THR A 141 11.42 9.67 4.80
CA THR A 141 10.53 9.54 5.97
C THR A 141 9.78 8.20 5.96
N GLY A 142 9.26 7.78 4.81
CA GLY A 142 8.55 6.51 4.72
C GLY A 142 9.46 5.28 4.86
N ASP A 143 10.68 5.32 4.34
CA ASP A 143 11.68 4.27 4.53
C ASP A 143 12.14 4.20 6.01
N PHE A 144 12.32 5.35 6.67
CA PHE A 144 12.59 5.39 8.11
C PHE A 144 11.45 4.74 8.91
N LEU A 145 10.20 5.11 8.64
CA LEU A 145 9.04 4.48 9.30
C LEU A 145 8.95 2.97 9.01
N ALA A 146 9.29 2.53 7.80
CA ALA A 146 9.32 1.11 7.46
C ALA A 146 10.42 0.35 8.22
N ILE A 147 11.59 0.96 8.45
CA ILE A 147 12.66 0.40 9.27
C ILE A 147 12.21 0.29 10.73
N VAL A 148 11.60 1.34 11.28
CA VAL A 148 11.05 1.32 12.65
C VAL A 148 9.97 0.25 12.78
N LEU A 149 9.11 0.09 11.76
CA LEU A 149 8.09 -0.96 11.70
C LEU A 149 8.71 -2.37 11.68
N ALA A 150 9.78 -2.57 10.91
CA ALA A 150 10.51 -3.84 10.88
C ALA A 150 11.21 -4.14 12.21
N ALA A 151 11.85 -3.14 12.82
CA ALA A 151 12.50 -3.29 14.12
C ALA A 151 11.49 -3.66 15.21
N THR A 152 10.37 -2.93 15.30
CA THR A 152 9.29 -3.25 16.25
C THR A 152 8.68 -4.63 16.01
N ALA A 153 8.54 -5.07 14.76
CA ALA A 153 8.11 -6.43 14.43
C ALA A 153 9.10 -7.48 14.94
N LEU A 154 10.41 -7.29 14.74
CA LEU A 154 11.42 -8.23 15.23
C LEU A 154 11.44 -8.31 16.77
N TYR A 155 11.34 -7.16 17.46
CA TYR A 155 11.21 -7.15 18.92
C TYR A 155 9.94 -7.85 19.38
N TYR A 156 8.81 -7.62 18.69
CA TYR A 156 7.56 -8.30 19.00
C TYR A 156 7.68 -9.82 18.81
N ILE A 157 8.20 -10.28 17.67
CA ILE A 157 8.46 -11.71 17.40
C ILE A 157 9.38 -12.33 18.46
N GLY A 158 10.47 -11.64 18.80
CA GLY A 158 11.40 -12.09 19.83
C GLY A 158 10.74 -12.19 21.21
N SER A 159 9.90 -11.22 21.57
CA SER A 159 9.12 -11.27 22.82
C SER A 159 8.09 -12.40 22.80
N THR A 160 7.38 -12.60 21.69
CA THR A 160 6.43 -13.71 21.50
C THR A 160 7.15 -15.05 21.66
N ALA A 161 8.32 -15.22 21.03
CA ALA A 161 9.13 -16.44 21.15
C ALA A 161 9.61 -16.67 22.59
N ALA A 162 10.09 -15.61 23.27
CA ALA A 162 10.48 -15.69 24.67
C ALA A 162 9.32 -16.12 25.57
N THR A 163 8.13 -15.52 25.38
CA THR A 163 6.91 -15.90 26.09
C THR A 163 6.59 -17.38 25.88
N GLU A 164 6.56 -17.87 24.63
CA GLU A 164 6.30 -19.29 24.35
C GLU A 164 7.33 -20.21 25.02
N ILE A 165 8.62 -19.88 24.93
CA ILE A 165 9.69 -20.69 25.54
C ILE A 165 9.55 -20.74 27.07
N LEU A 166 9.18 -19.63 27.71
CA LEU A 166 8.95 -19.58 29.15
C LEU A 166 7.74 -20.42 29.57
N PHE A 167 6.67 -20.37 28.80
CA PHE A 167 5.51 -21.25 28.99
C PHE A 167 5.90 -22.73 28.83
N LEU A 168 6.70 -23.06 27.82
CA LEU A 168 7.17 -24.43 27.57
C LEU A 168 8.12 -24.98 28.64
N ASN A 169 8.80 -24.10 29.37
CA ASN A 169 9.69 -24.47 30.46
C ASN A 169 9.00 -24.41 31.84
N GLU A 170 7.67 -24.22 31.88
CA GLU A 170 6.91 -24.10 33.13
C GLU A 170 7.50 -23.06 34.09
N ALA A 171 8.02 -21.96 33.54
CA ALA A 171 8.66 -20.90 34.33
C ALA A 171 7.66 -20.20 35.28
N ASP A 172 8.19 -19.46 36.26
CA ASP A 172 7.37 -18.75 37.24
C ASP A 172 6.31 -17.86 36.59
N SER A 173 5.08 -17.95 37.13
CA SER A 173 3.92 -17.24 36.58
C SER A 173 4.10 -15.71 36.56
N SER A 174 4.86 -15.14 37.51
CA SER A 174 5.21 -13.72 37.54
C SER A 174 6.08 -13.32 36.35
N LEU A 175 7.09 -14.13 36.04
CA LEU A 175 8.02 -13.88 34.94
C LEU A 175 7.34 -14.04 33.57
N ILE A 176 6.44 -15.03 33.45
CA ILE A 176 5.58 -15.18 32.26
C ILE A 176 4.67 -13.96 32.09
N GLN A 177 4.04 -13.48 33.16
CA GLN A 177 3.17 -12.29 33.10
C GLN A 177 3.94 -11.02 32.72
N ASP A 178 5.14 -10.82 33.25
CA ASP A 178 5.98 -9.67 32.95
C ASP A 178 6.41 -9.66 31.47
N MET A 179 6.86 -10.80 30.95
CA MET A 179 7.22 -10.93 29.53
C MET A 179 6.02 -10.74 28.62
N HIS A 180 4.86 -11.28 28.99
CA HIS A 180 3.63 -11.06 28.25
C HIS A 180 3.19 -9.60 28.25
N GLY A 181 3.36 -8.87 29.36
CA GLY A 181 3.11 -7.43 29.42
C GLY A 181 4.02 -6.63 28.48
N ARG A 182 5.29 -7.04 28.32
CA ARG A 182 6.22 -6.43 27.36
C ARG A 182 5.80 -6.74 25.92
N GLU A 183 5.40 -7.96 25.66
CA GLU A 183 4.90 -8.40 24.36
C GLU A 183 3.71 -7.55 23.90
N LEU A 184 2.70 -7.35 24.75
CA LEU A 184 1.52 -6.53 24.42
C LEU A 184 1.88 -5.07 24.11
N LYS A 185 2.87 -4.50 24.82
CA LYS A 185 3.38 -3.14 24.55
C LYS A 185 4.08 -3.07 23.19
N LEU A 186 4.90 -4.06 22.86
CA LEU A 186 5.59 -4.14 21.56
C LEU A 186 4.60 -4.35 20.41
N GLN A 187 3.58 -5.19 20.62
CA GLN A 187 2.49 -5.38 19.67
C GLN A 187 1.74 -4.07 19.41
N ALA A 188 1.36 -3.34 20.46
CA ALA A 188 0.70 -2.04 20.33
C ALA A 188 1.60 -1.01 19.61
N ALA A 189 2.90 -0.98 19.93
CA ALA A 189 3.86 -0.11 19.25
C ALA A 189 3.98 -0.44 17.75
N PHE A 190 4.04 -1.73 17.38
CA PHE A 190 4.05 -2.17 15.99
C PHE A 190 2.81 -1.66 15.24
N TYR A 191 1.61 -1.90 15.76
CA TYR A 191 0.38 -1.45 15.09
C TYR A 191 0.23 0.07 15.07
N PHE A 192 0.79 0.78 16.05
CA PHE A 192 0.82 2.23 16.05
C PHE A 192 1.68 2.75 14.89
N VAL A 193 2.92 2.25 14.75
CA VAL A 193 3.81 2.61 13.63
C VAL A 193 3.18 2.21 12.29
N GLN A 194 2.53 1.05 12.21
CA GLN A 194 1.82 0.58 11.02
C GLN A 194 0.69 1.54 10.61
N ALA A 195 -0.12 1.99 11.59
CA ALA A 195 -1.17 2.96 11.35
C ALA A 195 -0.59 4.32 10.93
N SER A 196 0.45 4.81 11.61
CA SER A 196 1.14 6.06 11.25
C SER A 196 1.69 6.04 9.83
N LEU A 197 2.35 4.95 9.41
CA LEU A 197 2.84 4.81 8.04
C LEU A 197 1.68 4.76 7.04
N SER A 198 0.55 4.12 7.37
CA SER A 198 -0.62 4.13 6.47
C SER A 198 -1.27 5.50 6.33
N ILE A 199 -1.34 6.30 7.41
CA ILE A 199 -1.79 7.70 7.37
C ILE A 199 -0.83 8.51 6.49
N PHE A 200 0.48 8.33 6.70
CA PHE A 200 1.50 8.99 5.88
C PHE A 200 1.28 8.68 4.40
N VAL A 201 1.14 7.41 4.01
CA VAL A 201 0.87 7.02 2.61
C VAL A 201 -0.45 7.61 2.08
N LEU A 202 -1.50 7.66 2.89
CA LEU A 202 -2.79 8.25 2.53
C LEU A 202 -2.68 9.74 2.22
N VAL A 203 -2.00 10.51 3.09
CA VAL A 203 -1.74 11.93 2.87
C VAL A 203 -0.97 12.14 1.56
N GLY A 204 0.02 11.30 1.26
CA GLY A 204 0.82 11.42 0.05
C GLY A 204 -0.01 11.26 -1.22
N VAL A 205 -0.96 10.31 -1.24
CA VAL A 205 -1.85 10.14 -2.39
C VAL A 205 -2.92 11.22 -2.48
N ILE A 206 -3.40 11.75 -1.36
CA ILE A 206 -4.29 12.93 -1.37
C ILE A 206 -3.57 14.12 -2.01
N LEU A 207 -2.34 14.41 -1.57
CA LEU A 207 -1.53 15.49 -2.14
C LEU A 207 -1.28 15.29 -3.64
N HIS A 208 -1.06 14.05 -4.07
CA HIS A 208 -0.91 13.73 -5.49
C HIS A 208 -2.22 13.92 -6.28
N ILE A 209 -3.37 13.51 -5.73
CA ILE A 209 -4.69 13.72 -6.35
C ILE A 209 -4.98 15.21 -6.50
N MET A 210 -4.75 16.00 -5.45
CA MET A 210 -4.93 17.45 -5.50
C MET A 210 -4.08 18.06 -6.62
N ARG A 211 -2.81 17.64 -6.72
CA ARG A 211 -1.93 18.12 -7.80
C ARG A 211 -2.41 17.66 -9.18
N CYS A 212 -2.91 16.44 -9.32
CA CYS A 212 -3.50 15.98 -10.58
C CYS A 212 -4.74 16.81 -10.93
N ALA A 213 -5.60 17.14 -9.97
CA ALA A 213 -6.75 18.00 -10.22
C ALA A 213 -6.32 19.42 -10.66
N GLU A 214 -5.27 19.99 -10.06
CA GLU A 214 -4.71 21.28 -10.50
C GLU A 214 -4.14 21.24 -11.93
N VAL A 215 -3.49 20.14 -12.29
CA VAL A 215 -2.76 20.00 -13.57
C VAL A 215 -3.70 19.57 -14.71
N PHE A 216 -4.61 18.64 -14.45
CA PHE A 216 -5.47 17.99 -15.45
C PHE A 216 -6.95 18.42 -15.38
N GLY A 217 -7.35 19.17 -14.34
CA GLY A 217 -8.76 19.47 -14.06
C GLY A 217 -9.57 18.29 -13.53
N HIS A 218 -9.00 17.08 -13.51
CA HIS A 218 -9.63 15.85 -13.00
C HIS A 218 -8.57 14.83 -12.58
N PRO A 219 -8.86 13.94 -11.61
CA PRO A 219 -7.93 12.88 -11.22
C PRO A 219 -7.95 11.73 -12.24
N LEU A 220 -6.75 11.32 -12.68
CA LEU A 220 -6.51 10.17 -13.57
C LEU A 220 -7.10 8.88 -13.00
N SER A 221 -7.53 7.95 -13.85
CA SER A 221 -8.17 6.70 -13.41
C SER A 221 -7.29 5.87 -12.45
N SER A 222 -5.99 5.75 -12.77
CA SER A 222 -4.98 5.07 -11.94
C SER A 222 -4.84 5.69 -10.55
N THR A 223 -4.87 7.03 -10.45
CA THR A 223 -4.79 7.73 -9.15
C THR A 223 -5.99 7.45 -8.25
N ARG A 224 -7.18 7.32 -8.83
CA ARG A 224 -8.40 6.94 -8.08
C ARG A 224 -8.30 5.51 -7.55
N HIS A 225 -7.77 4.58 -8.35
CA HIS A 225 -7.56 3.21 -7.92
C HIS A 225 -6.48 3.11 -6.82
N ALA A 226 -5.37 3.82 -6.96
CA ALA A 226 -4.34 3.89 -5.91
C ALA A 226 -4.89 4.45 -4.59
N PHE A 227 -5.69 5.53 -4.66
CA PHE A 227 -6.35 6.10 -3.49
C PHE A 227 -7.30 5.10 -2.82
N LYS A 228 -8.17 4.43 -3.59
CA LYS A 228 -9.04 3.38 -3.05
C LYS A 228 -8.23 2.28 -2.35
N ALA A 229 -7.17 1.78 -2.98
CA ALA A 229 -6.30 0.78 -2.37
C ALA A 229 -5.75 1.26 -1.01
N ILE A 230 -5.22 2.48 -0.97
CA ILE A 230 -4.59 3.04 0.23
C ILE A 230 -5.62 3.35 1.33
N VAL A 231 -6.84 3.75 0.98
CA VAL A 231 -7.93 3.88 1.97
C VAL A 231 -8.22 2.54 2.63
N PHE A 232 -8.29 1.44 1.87
CA PHE A 232 -8.54 0.12 2.46
C PHE A 232 -7.37 -0.36 3.33
N ILE A 233 -6.11 -0.15 2.93
CA ILE A 233 -4.98 -0.53 3.79
C ILE A 233 -4.92 0.34 5.06
N PHE A 234 -5.33 1.60 5.00
CA PHE A 234 -5.48 2.47 6.16
C PHE A 234 -6.58 1.97 7.12
N ILE A 235 -7.78 1.69 6.61
CA ILE A 235 -8.90 1.16 7.42
C ILE A 235 -8.47 -0.14 8.10
N ARG A 236 -7.83 -1.05 7.35
CA ARG A 236 -7.25 -2.28 7.88
C ARG A 236 -6.32 -2.01 9.05
N ASN A 237 -5.29 -1.18 8.85
CA ASN A 237 -4.25 -0.94 9.84
C ASN A 237 -4.79 -0.19 11.08
N LEU A 238 -5.71 0.75 10.89
CA LEU A 238 -6.38 1.45 11.97
C LEU A 238 -7.26 0.50 12.80
N SER A 239 -7.99 -0.40 12.15
CA SER A 239 -8.81 -1.39 12.85
C SER A 239 -7.97 -2.34 13.72
N GLU A 240 -6.83 -2.80 13.21
CA GLU A 240 -5.88 -3.60 14.00
C GLU A 240 -5.37 -2.81 15.20
N LEU A 241 -4.98 -1.54 15.03
CA LEU A 241 -4.55 -0.70 16.16
C LEU A 241 -5.65 -0.56 17.23
N ILE A 242 -6.88 -0.24 16.82
CA ILE A 242 -8.01 -0.07 17.74
C ILE A 242 -8.28 -1.37 18.51
N VAL A 243 -8.34 -2.50 17.82
CA VAL A 243 -8.58 -3.81 18.44
C VAL A 243 -7.45 -4.14 19.43
N ASN A 244 -6.19 -3.96 19.04
CA ASN A 244 -5.06 -4.26 19.93
C ASN A 244 -4.98 -3.32 21.14
N LEU A 245 -5.31 -2.03 20.99
CA LEU A 245 -5.38 -1.11 22.13
C LEU A 245 -6.53 -1.46 23.08
N GLN A 246 -7.74 -1.67 22.53
CA GLN A 246 -8.93 -1.89 23.34
C GLN A 246 -8.92 -3.25 24.04
N TYR A 247 -8.51 -4.32 23.35
CA TYR A 247 -8.59 -5.68 23.85
C TYR A 247 -7.24 -6.23 24.36
N GLY A 248 -6.12 -5.64 23.94
CA GLY A 248 -4.78 -6.00 24.40
C GLY A 248 -4.26 -5.09 25.52
N LEU A 249 -4.04 -3.80 25.22
CA LEU A 249 -3.32 -2.91 26.14
C LEU A 249 -4.19 -2.36 27.28
N PHE A 250 -5.43 -1.94 26.99
CA PHE A 250 -6.30 -1.22 27.94
C PHE A 250 -7.34 -2.08 28.64
N SER A 251 -7.52 -3.34 28.21
CA SER A 251 -8.46 -4.24 28.87
C SER A 251 -7.89 -4.66 30.23
N GLN A 252 -8.58 -4.34 31.34
CA GLN A 252 -8.26 -4.88 32.67
C GLN A 252 -8.37 -6.43 32.71
N ASN A 253 -9.08 -7.02 31.75
CA ASN A 253 -9.17 -8.47 31.52
C ASN A 253 -8.15 -8.99 30.49
N ALA A 254 -7.21 -8.17 30.00
CA ALA A 254 -6.21 -8.54 28.99
C ALA A 254 -5.38 -9.77 29.40
N LYS A 255 -5.09 -9.88 30.71
CA LYS A 255 -4.38 -11.04 31.28
C LYS A 255 -5.10 -12.36 31.00
N SER A 256 -6.44 -12.38 31.09
CA SER A 256 -7.23 -13.56 30.75
C SER A 256 -7.49 -13.64 29.24
N TYR A 257 -7.78 -12.53 28.56
CA TYR A 257 -8.15 -12.53 27.14
C TYR A 257 -7.01 -13.01 26.23
N ALA A 258 -5.77 -12.57 26.47
CA ALA A 258 -4.63 -12.90 25.63
C ALA A 258 -4.08 -14.32 25.87
N VAL A 259 -4.12 -14.82 27.11
CA VAL A 259 -3.83 -16.24 27.41
C VAL A 259 -4.89 -17.15 26.79
N ASN A 260 -6.16 -16.75 26.85
CA ASN A 260 -7.29 -17.52 26.31
C ASN A 260 -7.32 -17.56 24.79
N LEU A 261 -6.98 -16.45 24.11
CA LEU A 261 -6.90 -16.40 22.64
C LEU A 261 -5.71 -17.21 22.10
N ARG A 262 -4.62 -17.29 22.87
CA ARG A 262 -3.33 -17.86 22.43
C ARG A 262 -3.20 -19.36 22.71
N TYR A 263 -3.87 -19.87 23.75
CA TYR A 263 -3.83 -21.28 24.15
C TYR A 263 -5.15 -22.04 23.96
N GLY A 264 -6.16 -21.45 23.31
CA GLY A 264 -7.46 -22.11 23.12
C GLY A 264 -8.24 -22.33 24.43
N LEU A 265 -7.76 -21.79 25.54
CA LEU A 265 -8.47 -21.74 26.82
C LEU A 265 -9.56 -20.65 26.74
N PHE A 266 -10.53 -20.78 25.83
CA PHE A 266 -11.63 -19.82 25.77
C PHE A 266 -12.40 -19.84 27.10
N ASN A 267 -12.11 -18.91 28.01
CA ASN A 267 -13.17 -18.49 28.93
C ASN A 267 -14.28 -17.92 28.06
N HIS A 268 -15.46 -18.55 28.13
CA HIS A 268 -16.70 -18.17 27.45
C HIS A 268 -17.15 -16.69 27.63
N ASN A 269 -16.42 -15.88 28.41
CA ASN A 269 -16.74 -14.49 28.73
C ASN A 269 -15.97 -13.46 27.86
N ALA A 270 -14.96 -13.89 27.10
CA ALA A 270 -14.29 -13.06 26.11
C ALA A 270 -15.21 -12.91 24.90
N LYS A 271 -15.75 -11.70 24.65
CA LYS A 271 -16.66 -11.37 23.52
C LYS A 271 -16.28 -12.09 22.21
N SER A 272 -16.86 -13.27 21.98
CA SER A 272 -16.42 -14.25 20.98
C SER A 272 -16.58 -13.79 19.53
N TYR A 273 -17.27 -12.68 19.30
CA TYR A 273 -17.46 -12.08 17.99
C TYR A 273 -16.27 -11.22 17.52
N VAL A 274 -15.36 -10.79 18.42
CA VAL A 274 -14.26 -9.88 18.07
C VAL A 274 -13.30 -10.49 17.05
N PRO A 275 -12.82 -11.75 17.19
CA PRO A 275 -11.94 -12.38 16.20
C PRO A 275 -12.61 -12.52 14.82
N VAL A 276 -13.91 -12.81 14.81
CA VAL A 276 -14.72 -12.90 13.59
C VAL A 276 -14.79 -11.54 12.89
N ALA A 277 -15.15 -10.48 13.61
CA ALA A 277 -15.22 -9.12 13.07
C ALA A 277 -13.86 -8.62 12.58
N GLN A 278 -12.79 -8.85 13.36
CA GLN A 278 -11.42 -8.54 12.97
C GLN A 278 -11.02 -9.29 11.69
N GLY A 279 -11.35 -10.59 11.60
CA GLY A 279 -11.12 -11.39 10.40
C GLY A 279 -11.83 -10.85 9.17
N ILE A 280 -13.07 -10.37 9.32
CA ILE A 280 -13.85 -9.73 8.24
C ILE A 280 -13.17 -8.46 7.76
N VAL A 281 -12.87 -7.53 8.67
CA VAL A 281 -12.26 -6.24 8.32
C VAL A 281 -10.87 -6.46 7.71
N TYR A 282 -10.05 -7.31 8.32
CA TYR A 282 -8.70 -7.59 7.84
C TYR A 282 -8.71 -8.22 6.45
N GLY A 283 -9.53 -9.25 6.24
CA GLY A 283 -9.61 -9.95 4.97
C GLY A 283 -10.23 -9.13 3.86
N LEU A 284 -11.35 -8.44 4.13
CA LEU A 284 -12.04 -7.61 3.14
C LEU A 284 -11.17 -6.45 2.68
N CYS A 285 -10.53 -5.75 3.61
CA CYS A 285 -9.64 -4.64 3.28
C CYS A 285 -8.39 -5.11 2.54
N SER A 286 -7.82 -6.27 2.90
CA SER A 286 -6.66 -6.84 2.18
C SER A 286 -7.04 -7.23 0.75
N TYR A 287 -8.20 -7.88 0.56
CA TYR A 287 -8.72 -8.19 -0.77
C TYR A 287 -8.96 -6.93 -1.61
N LEU A 288 -9.64 -5.92 -1.07
CA LEU A 288 -9.94 -4.68 -1.79
C LEU A 288 -8.65 -3.90 -2.10
N PHE A 289 -7.70 -3.84 -1.18
CA PHE A 289 -6.37 -3.30 -1.43
C PHE A 289 -5.73 -3.98 -2.65
N LEU A 290 -5.66 -5.31 -2.67
CA LEU A 290 -5.08 -6.07 -3.79
C LEU A 290 -5.85 -5.84 -5.09
N HIS A 291 -7.17 -5.85 -5.05
CA HIS A 291 -8.01 -5.60 -6.20
C HIS A 291 -7.77 -4.21 -6.83
N TYR A 292 -7.62 -3.18 -6.00
CA TYR A 292 -7.43 -1.81 -6.47
C TYR A 292 -5.97 -1.49 -6.82
N ILE A 293 -4.99 -2.00 -6.08
CA ILE A 293 -3.57 -1.76 -6.37
C ILE A 293 -3.15 -2.41 -7.70
N THR A 294 -3.73 -3.57 -8.02
CA THR A 294 -3.51 -4.24 -9.30
C THR A 294 -4.15 -3.51 -10.47
N LYS A 295 -5.31 -2.87 -10.25
CA LYS A 295 -5.92 -1.97 -11.23
C LYS A 295 -5.14 -0.67 -11.42
N ALA A 296 -4.57 -0.12 -10.33
CA ALA A 296 -3.71 1.05 -10.40
C ALA A 296 -2.42 0.78 -11.21
N GLY A 297 -1.93 -0.46 -11.16
CA GLY A 297 -0.78 -0.94 -11.93
C GLY A 297 -1.04 -1.30 -13.40
N ARG A 298 -2.28 -1.20 -13.89
CA ARG A 298 -2.58 -1.48 -15.30
C ARG A 298 -2.04 -0.36 -16.20
N PRO A 299 -1.66 -0.66 -17.45
CA PRO A 299 -1.20 0.35 -18.39
C PRO A 299 -2.23 1.48 -18.48
N VAL A 300 -1.72 2.71 -18.47
CA VAL A 300 -2.46 3.95 -18.60
C VAL A 300 -3.37 3.85 -19.82
N THR A 301 -4.67 4.17 -19.68
CA THR A 301 -5.57 4.15 -20.84
C THR A 301 -5.09 5.15 -21.88
N LEU A 302 -5.42 4.93 -23.16
CA LEU A 302 -5.05 5.85 -24.25
C LEU A 302 -5.52 7.29 -23.92
N THR A 303 -6.69 7.41 -23.29
CA THR A 303 -7.26 8.66 -22.76
C THR A 303 -6.44 9.27 -21.62
N ASP A 304 -6.05 8.49 -20.61
CA ASP A 304 -5.21 9.01 -19.51
C ASP A 304 -3.83 9.44 -20.03
N LEU A 305 -3.25 8.72 -21.00
CA LEU A 305 -1.96 9.04 -21.58
C LEU A 305 -2.04 10.31 -22.46
N ALA A 306 -3.18 10.54 -23.13
CA ALA A 306 -3.45 11.76 -23.88
C ALA A 306 -3.48 12.97 -22.95
N TYR A 307 -4.16 12.86 -21.81
CA TYR A 307 -4.17 13.91 -20.80
C TYR A 307 -2.78 14.17 -20.21
N GLU A 308 -1.99 13.13 -19.98
CA GLU A 308 -0.61 13.27 -19.51
C GLU A 308 0.27 14.05 -20.48
N ILE A 309 0.27 13.68 -21.76
CA ILE A 309 1.05 14.36 -22.79
C ILE A 309 0.58 15.82 -22.92
N LEU A 310 -0.74 16.06 -22.90
CA LEU A 310 -1.28 17.42 -22.97
C LEU A 310 -0.82 18.28 -21.81
N ALA A 311 -0.88 17.79 -20.58
CA ALA A 311 -0.48 18.61 -19.45
C ALA A 311 1.03 18.86 -19.38
N GLU A 312 1.82 17.86 -19.76
CA GLU A 312 3.28 18.00 -19.86
C GLU A 312 3.65 19.00 -20.95
N GLY A 313 2.99 18.94 -22.11
CA GLY A 313 3.13 19.92 -23.18
C GLY A 313 2.72 21.33 -22.76
N ARG A 314 1.61 21.48 -22.02
CA ARG A 314 1.18 22.77 -21.45
C ARG A 314 2.21 23.33 -20.47
N HIS A 315 2.85 22.47 -19.68
CA HIS A 315 3.90 22.87 -18.75
C HIS A 315 5.18 23.29 -19.48
N ILE A 316 5.61 22.52 -20.48
CA ILE A 316 6.76 22.84 -21.34
C ILE A 316 6.52 24.18 -22.04
N ALA A 317 5.35 24.36 -22.66
CA ALA A 317 5.00 25.63 -23.31
C ALA A 317 5.10 26.83 -22.33
N ARG A 318 4.55 26.72 -21.12
CA ARG A 318 4.67 27.77 -20.11
C ARG A 318 6.10 28.02 -19.66
N SER A 319 6.87 26.96 -19.46
CA SER A 319 8.27 27.05 -19.06
C SER A 319 9.13 27.69 -20.14
N GLU A 320 8.86 27.36 -21.41
CA GLU A 320 9.59 27.91 -22.55
C GLU A 320 9.29 29.40 -22.73
N ILE A 321 8.03 29.83 -22.53
CA ILE A 321 7.67 31.27 -22.49
C ILE A 321 8.48 32.00 -21.41
N VAL A 322 8.49 31.46 -20.18
CA VAL A 322 9.24 32.09 -19.06
C VAL A 322 10.74 32.12 -19.37
N LYS A 323 11.28 31.01 -19.87
CA LYS A 323 12.70 30.89 -20.19
C LYS A 323 13.12 31.87 -21.29
N GLN A 324 12.36 32.00 -22.37
CA GLN A 324 12.66 32.98 -23.43
C GLN A 324 12.65 34.41 -22.90
N ILE A 325 11.70 34.75 -22.03
CA ILE A 325 11.67 36.07 -21.37
C ILE A 325 12.90 36.27 -20.47
N GLU A 326 13.30 35.26 -19.70
CA GLU A 326 14.48 35.31 -18.83
C GLU A 326 15.78 35.41 -19.63
N ASP A 327 15.92 34.64 -20.71
CA ASP A 327 17.08 34.64 -21.60
C ASP A 327 17.22 35.99 -22.32
N ASP A 328 16.12 36.57 -22.83
CA ASP A 328 16.13 37.91 -23.45
C ASP A 328 16.56 39.00 -22.44
N ILE A 329 16.09 38.92 -21.19
CA ILE A 329 16.50 39.84 -20.12
C ILE A 329 17.99 39.67 -19.78
N ALA A 330 18.48 38.43 -19.70
CA ALA A 330 19.88 38.12 -19.40
C ALA A 330 20.82 38.61 -20.50
N ASP A 331 20.40 38.52 -21.76
CA ASP A 331 21.12 38.99 -22.94
C ASP A 331 21.01 40.52 -23.16
N GLY A 332 20.30 41.24 -22.28
CA GLY A 332 20.09 42.68 -22.37
C GLY A 332 19.18 43.10 -23.52
N ARG A 333 18.43 42.16 -24.11
CA ARG A 333 17.46 42.41 -25.18
C ARG A 333 16.12 42.80 -24.58
N ARG A 334 15.29 43.50 -25.36
CA ARG A 334 13.88 43.65 -24.98
C ARG A 334 13.18 42.32 -25.24
N PRO A 335 12.50 41.74 -24.24
CA PRO A 335 11.79 40.49 -24.43
C PRO A 335 10.77 40.62 -25.54
N LEU A 336 10.68 39.60 -26.39
CA LEU A 336 9.68 39.55 -27.45
C LEU A 336 8.28 39.71 -26.85
N PRO A 337 7.35 40.39 -27.56
CA PRO A 337 5.95 40.42 -27.16
C PRO A 337 5.46 38.97 -26.98
N MET A 338 4.77 38.70 -25.86
CA MET A 338 4.23 37.36 -25.56
C MET A 338 3.37 36.79 -26.71
N GLN A 339 2.77 37.68 -27.50
CA GLN A 339 2.04 37.34 -28.71
C GLN A 339 2.91 36.65 -29.78
N GLU A 340 4.11 37.17 -30.06
CA GLU A 340 5.01 36.62 -31.08
C GLU A 340 5.54 35.24 -30.67
N VAL A 341 5.88 35.07 -29.39
CA VAL A 341 6.28 33.77 -28.81
C VAL A 341 5.17 32.73 -28.96
N LEU A 342 3.92 33.10 -28.67
CA LEU A 342 2.77 32.21 -28.77
C LEU A 342 2.41 31.88 -30.22
N GLU A 343 2.56 32.83 -31.15
CA GLU A 343 2.39 32.62 -32.58
C GLU A 343 3.42 31.62 -33.12
N GLU A 344 4.69 31.71 -32.72
CA GLU A 344 5.72 30.73 -33.07
C GLU A 344 5.36 29.32 -32.57
N MET A 345 4.91 29.20 -31.32
CA MET A 345 4.48 27.92 -30.75
C MET A 345 3.23 27.34 -31.44
N LEU A 346 2.38 28.16 -32.06
CA LEU A 346 1.19 27.72 -32.80
C LEU A 346 1.50 27.19 -34.20
N VAL A 347 2.57 27.67 -34.82
CA VAL A 347 3.07 27.16 -36.11
C VAL A 347 3.55 25.72 -35.93
N GLU A 348 4.29 25.43 -34.85
CA GLU A 348 4.83 24.11 -34.56
C GLU A 348 4.45 23.60 -33.15
N PRO A 349 3.16 23.25 -32.92
CA PRO A 349 2.68 22.82 -31.61
C PRO A 349 3.36 21.54 -31.12
N TYR A 350 3.95 20.75 -32.03
CA TYR A 350 4.73 19.57 -31.70
C TYR A 350 6.02 19.87 -30.95
N LYS A 351 6.65 21.03 -31.17
CA LYS A 351 7.91 21.39 -30.48
C LYS A 351 7.72 21.62 -28.99
N THR A 352 6.51 22.00 -28.57
CA THR A 352 6.17 22.23 -27.16
C THR A 352 5.50 21.02 -26.50
N LEU A 353 5.37 19.89 -27.21
CA LEU A 353 5.01 18.60 -26.63
C LEU A 353 6.27 17.86 -26.13
N PRO A 354 6.13 16.88 -25.21
CA PRO A 354 7.27 16.13 -24.67
C PRO A 354 8.18 15.54 -25.75
N ALA A 355 9.49 15.52 -25.51
CA ALA A 355 10.47 15.00 -26.47
C ALA A 355 10.29 13.49 -26.74
N ASP A 356 9.77 12.74 -25.77
CA ASP A 356 9.46 11.30 -25.87
C ASP A 356 8.06 11.01 -26.46
N ARG A 357 7.36 12.03 -26.97
CA ARG A 357 5.99 11.88 -27.49
C ARG A 357 5.88 10.88 -28.64
N GLU A 358 6.87 10.84 -29.54
CA GLU A 358 6.85 9.98 -30.72
C GLU A 358 6.89 8.51 -30.29
N ASP A 359 7.74 8.19 -29.32
CA ASP A 359 7.80 6.86 -28.72
C ASP A 359 6.51 6.51 -27.96
N ARG A 360 5.92 7.47 -27.24
CA ARG A 360 4.69 7.27 -26.46
C ARG A 360 3.42 7.14 -27.31
N MET A 361 3.40 7.77 -28.49
CA MET A 361 2.25 7.80 -29.41
C MET A 361 2.39 6.83 -30.60
N ARG A 362 3.54 6.17 -30.78
CA ARG A 362 3.84 5.34 -31.96
C ARG A 362 2.77 4.31 -32.36
N PHE A 363 2.01 3.81 -31.38
CA PHE A 363 0.99 2.78 -31.58
C PHE A 363 -0.44 3.31 -31.50
N TRP A 364 -0.62 4.62 -31.51
CA TRP A 364 -1.93 5.23 -31.43
C TRP A 364 -2.57 5.34 -32.81
N PRO A 365 -3.91 5.26 -32.88
CA PRO A 365 -4.63 5.67 -34.09
C PRO A 365 -4.31 7.13 -34.44
N ASP A 366 -4.12 7.43 -35.73
CA ASP A 366 -3.80 8.77 -36.21
C ASP A 366 -4.85 9.81 -35.78
N ASP A 367 -6.11 9.40 -35.62
CA ASP A 367 -7.20 10.25 -35.15
C ASP A 367 -7.01 10.70 -33.71
N ASP A 368 -6.48 9.83 -32.84
CA ASP A 368 -6.20 10.16 -31.43
C ASP A 368 -4.99 11.10 -31.31
N ILE A 369 -3.96 10.88 -32.13
CA ILE A 369 -2.79 11.77 -32.22
C ILE A 369 -3.24 13.17 -32.67
N ARG A 370 -4.03 13.25 -33.75
CA ARG A 370 -4.58 14.52 -34.26
C ARG A 370 -5.41 15.23 -33.21
N LYS A 371 -6.23 14.50 -32.45
CA LYS A 371 -7.05 15.05 -31.38
C LYS A 371 -6.20 15.65 -30.25
N VAL A 372 -5.13 14.99 -29.83
CA VAL A 372 -4.20 15.53 -28.83
C VAL A 372 -3.55 16.82 -29.33
N VAL A 373 -3.02 16.82 -30.55
CA VAL A 373 -2.36 18.00 -31.12
C VAL A 373 -3.35 19.17 -31.25
N GLN A 374 -4.58 18.90 -31.67
CA GLN A 374 -5.63 19.90 -31.78
C GLN A 374 -6.02 20.48 -30.42
N GLU A 375 -6.13 19.65 -29.37
CA GLU A 375 -6.41 20.11 -28.01
C GLU A 375 -5.24 20.91 -27.41
N HIS A 376 -3.99 20.61 -27.78
CA HIS A 376 -2.82 21.41 -27.41
C HIS A 376 -2.81 22.76 -28.14
N ARG A 377 -3.12 22.77 -29.44
CA ARG A 377 -3.27 24.00 -30.22
C ARG A 377 -4.35 24.91 -29.63
N LYS A 378 -5.54 24.38 -29.30
CA LYS A 378 -6.61 25.16 -28.64
C LYS A 378 -6.15 25.80 -27.33
N PHE A 379 -5.30 25.12 -26.57
CA PHE A 379 -4.72 25.69 -25.35
C PHE A 379 -3.80 26.88 -25.65
N LEU A 380 -2.94 26.76 -26.66
CA LEU A 380 -2.05 27.84 -27.09
C LEU A 380 -2.86 29.03 -27.66
N GLU A 381 -3.90 28.77 -28.44
CA GLU A 381 -4.85 29.78 -28.93
C GLU A 381 -5.53 30.50 -27.75
N GLY A 382 -5.99 29.78 -26.74
CA GLY A 382 -6.57 30.39 -25.54
C GLY A 382 -5.58 31.23 -24.71
N LEU A 383 -4.29 30.87 -24.71
CA LEU A 383 -3.25 31.74 -24.14
C LEU A 383 -3.06 33.00 -24.98
N LEU A 384 -3.01 32.86 -26.31
CA LEU A 384 -2.86 33.96 -27.24
C LEU A 384 -4.01 34.96 -27.11
N GLU A 385 -5.26 34.50 -27.04
CA GLU A 385 -6.42 35.37 -26.84
C GLU A 385 -6.35 36.13 -25.51
N LYS A 386 -5.97 35.42 -24.43
CA LYS A 386 -5.88 36.00 -23.09
C LYS A 386 -4.79 37.06 -22.96
N HIS A 387 -3.68 36.90 -23.69
CA HIS A 387 -2.49 37.74 -23.56
C HIS A 387 -2.26 38.71 -24.73
N GLY A 388 -2.79 38.44 -25.92
CA GLY A 388 -2.76 39.31 -27.09
C GLY A 388 -3.84 40.40 -27.09
N GLY A 389 -4.98 40.17 -26.40
CA GLY A 389 -6.08 41.13 -26.33
C GLY A 389 -5.86 42.36 -25.43
N ARG A 390 -4.85 42.37 -24.55
CA ARG A 390 -4.59 43.50 -23.62
C ARG A 390 -3.71 44.62 -24.20
N GLY A 391 -3.26 44.51 -25.45
CA GLY A 391 -2.44 45.53 -26.13
C GLY A 391 -3.23 46.60 -26.90
N ARG A 392 -4.57 46.49 -27.02
CA ARG A 392 -5.41 47.51 -27.68
C ARG A 392 -6.25 48.23 -26.63
N GLY A 393 -5.61 49.04 -25.81
CA GLY A 393 -6.28 49.80 -24.75
C GLY A 393 -5.33 50.70 -23.97
N ASN A 394 -4.64 51.59 -24.68
CA ASN A 394 -4.42 52.99 -24.30
C ASN A 394 -3.73 53.73 -25.46
#